data_AF-A0A0G3G5T1-F1
#
_entry.id   AF-A0A0G3G5T1-F1
#
_cell.length_a   1.000
_cell.length_b   1.000
_cell.length_c   1.000
_cell.angle_alpha   90.00
_cell.angle_beta   90.00
_cell.angle_gamma   90.00
#
_symmetry.space_group_name_H-M   'P 1'
#
loop_
_entity.id
_entity.type
_entity.pdbx_description
1 polymer ?
#
loop_
_entity_poly.entity_id
_entity_poly.type
_entity_poly.pdbx_seq_one_letter_code
_entity_poly.pdbx_strand_id
1 'polypeptide(L)' 'MDSIDAPFGEVVELRQILHDSGVPLLRVIIRDGGRYTKIELDPATAHRWGRVMTRWAETAAEGAATPGDGGQPDPV' A
#
# COMPACT_ATOMS: atom_id res chain seq x y z
N MET A 1 4.99 12.92 10.17
CA MET A 1 5.83 12.18 9.21
C MET A 1 5.64 10.73 9.58
N ASP A 2 5.07 9.97 8.68
CA ASP A 2 4.74 8.57 8.90
C ASP A 2 5.70 7.72 8.06
N SER A 3 6.08 6.56 8.60
CA SER A 3 6.99 5.60 7.97
C SER A 3 6.36 4.22 8.02
N ILE A 4 6.43 3.49 6.91
CA ILE A 4 5.89 2.15 6.77
C ILE A 4 7.02 1.26 6.25
N ASP A 5 7.36 0.23 7.01
CA ASP A 5 8.33 -0.78 6.62
C ASP A 5 7.66 -1.84 5.74
N ALA A 6 8.25 -2.10 4.57
CA ALA A 6 7.80 -3.13 3.65
C ALA A 6 8.46 -4.50 3.98
N PRO A 7 7.85 -5.62 3.54
CA PRO A 7 8.32 -6.96 3.92
C PRO A 7 9.74 -7.32 3.47
N PHE A 8 10.28 -6.65 2.43
CA PHE A 8 11.59 -6.98 1.85
C PHE A 8 12.66 -5.91 2.15
N GLY A 9 12.42 -5.07 3.16
CA GLY A 9 13.38 -4.10 3.67
C GLY A 9 13.27 -2.71 3.04
N GLU A 10 12.32 -2.48 2.13
CA GLU A 10 12.00 -1.15 1.64
C GLU A 10 11.28 -0.33 2.71
N VAL A 11 11.46 0.99 2.65
CA VAL A 11 10.81 1.93 3.57
C VAL A 11 10.03 2.95 2.77
N VAL A 12 8.75 3.12 3.09
CA VAL A 12 7.87 4.15 2.53
C VAL A 12 7.69 5.26 3.55
N GLU A 13 8.21 6.44 3.25
CA GLU A 13 7.99 7.65 4.07
C GLU A 13 6.94 8.55 3.41
N LEU A 14 6.06 9.10 4.24
CA LEU A 14 5.03 10.05 3.84
C LEU A 14 5.29 11.42 4.48
N ARG A 15 5.36 12.46 3.63
CA ARG A 15 5.58 13.84 4.06
C ARG A 15 4.63 14.78 3.36
N GLN A 16 3.87 15.56 4.13
CA GLN A 16 3.14 16.70 3.56
C GLN A 16 4.13 17.80 3.20
N ILE A 17 3.98 18.36 2.00
CA ILE A 17 4.71 19.52 1.51
C ILE A 17 3.72 20.55 0.97
N LEU A 18 4.18 21.79 0.84
CA LEU A 18 3.43 22.85 0.16
C LEU A 18 4.09 23.11 -1.18
N HIS A 19 3.34 22.98 -2.27
CA HIS A 19 3.79 23.41 -3.60
C HIS A 19 3.82 24.93 -3.67
N ASP A 20 4.63 25.51 -4.57
CA ASP A 20 4.79 26.96 -4.70
C ASP A 20 3.47 27.69 -5.03
N SER A 21 2.49 26.98 -5.60
CA SER A 21 1.14 27.48 -5.85
C SER A 21 0.22 27.49 -4.61
N GLY A 22 0.70 27.06 -3.45
CA GLY A 22 -0.07 26.94 -2.20
C GLY A 22 -0.91 25.66 -2.09
N VAL A 23 -0.80 24.74 -3.04
CA VAL A 23 -1.51 23.46 -2.99
C VAL A 23 -0.75 22.47 -2.09
N PRO A 24 -1.41 21.84 -1.11
CA PRO A 24 -0.77 20.79 -0.31
C PRO A 24 -0.57 19.54 -1.16
N LEU A 25 0.63 18.98 -1.13
CA LEU A 25 0.96 17.70 -1.76
C LEU A 25 1.43 16.70 -0.71
N LEU A 26 1.19 15.43 -0.97
CA LEU A 26 1.77 14.34 -0.22
C LEU A 26 2.98 13.79 -1.00
N ARG A 27 4.17 14.00 -0.45
CA ARG A 27 5.39 13.39 -0.97
C ARG A 27 5.56 12.00 -0.38
N VAL A 28 5.56 11.01 -1.27
CA VAL A 28 5.88 9.61 -1.00
C VAL A 28 7.34 9.39 -1.35
N ILE A 29 8.13 8.87 -0.41
CA ILE A 29 9.53 8.53 -0.61
C ILE A 29 9.68 7.03 -0.37
N ILE A 30 10.05 6.28 -1.40
CA ILE A 30 10.34 4.86 -1.29
C ILE A 30 11.85 4.69 -1.31
N ARG A 31 12.39 4.06 -0.27
CA ARG A 31 13.81 3.72 -0.15
C ARG A 31 13.98 2.22 -0.27
N ASP A 32 14.88 1.79 -1.15
CA ASP A 32 15.21 0.39 -1.38
C ASP A 32 16.74 0.26 -1.46
N GLY A 33 17.35 -0.15 -0.34
CA GLY A 33 18.80 -0.26 -0.17
C GLY A 33 19.54 1.08 -0.36
N GLY A 34 19.84 1.40 -1.62
CA GLY A 34 20.46 2.68 -2.04
C GLY A 34 19.66 3.47 -3.08
N ARG A 35 18.52 2.95 -3.55
CA ARG A 35 17.64 3.62 -4.50
C ARG A 35 16.59 4.43 -3.75
N TYR A 36 16.28 5.61 -4.27
CA TYR A 36 15.18 6.42 -3.78
C TYR A 36 14.26 6.81 -4.93
N THR A 37 12.97 6.60 -4.74
CA THR A 37 11.92 7.10 -5.63
C THR A 37 11.09 8.11 -4.88
N LYS A 38 10.83 9.26 -5.49
CA LYS A 38 9.98 10.32 -4.93
C LYS A 38 8.81 10.56 -5.86
N ILE A 39 7.61 10.56 -5.30
CA ILE A 39 6.37 10.85 -6.01
C ILE A 39 5.61 11.88 -5.19
N GLU A 40 4.97 12.84 -5.85
CA GLU A 40 4.10 13.83 -5.23
C GLU A 40 2.68 13.61 -5.69
N LEU A 41 1.77 13.52 -4.72
CA LEU A 41 0.36 13.27 -4.95
C LEU A 41 -0.43 14.47 -4.45
N ASP A 42 -1.33 15.00 -5.27
CA ASP A 42 -2.37 15.91 -4.80
C ASP A 42 -3.38 15.16 -3.90
N PRO A 43 -4.23 15.87 -3.15
CA PRO A 43 -5.16 15.24 -2.22
C PRO A 43 -6.11 14.23 -2.87
N ALA A 44 -6.58 14.48 -4.10
CA ALA A 44 -7.51 13.58 -4.78
C ALA A 44 -6.80 12.29 -5.23
N THR A 45 -5.58 12.43 -5.77
CA THR A 45 -4.76 11.26 -6.15
C THR A 45 -4.35 10.44 -4.94
N ALA A 46 -3.92 11.08 -3.85
CA ALA A 46 -3.56 10.41 -2.59
C ALA A 46 -4.74 9.63 -2.00
N HIS A 47 -5.94 10.22 -1.97
CA HIS A 47 -7.16 9.55 -1.52
C HIS A 47 -7.49 8.32 -2.37
N ARG A 48 -7.40 8.44 -3.70
CA ARG A 48 -7.64 7.31 -4.60
C ARG A 48 -6.62 6.19 -4.39
N TRP A 49 -5.34 6.52 -4.24
CA TRP A 49 -4.28 5.54 -4.00
C TRP A 49 -4.50 4.77 -2.68
N GLY A 50 -4.83 5.48 -1.60
CA GLY A 50 -5.17 4.87 -0.31
C GLY A 50 -6.31 3.86 -0.42
N ARG A 51 -7.41 4.25 -1.08
CA ARG A 51 -8.57 3.36 -1.28
C ARG A 51 -8.24 2.10 -2.08
N VAL A 52 -7.36 2.18 -3.07
CA VAL A 52 -6.92 1.01 -3.84
C VAL A 52 -6.13 0.05 -2.96
N MET A 53 -5.23 0.56 -2.11
CA MET A 53 -4.46 -0.27 -1.16
C MET A 53 -5.36 -0.96 -0.14
N THR A 54 -6.30 -0.22 0.47
CA THR A 54 -7.26 -0.79 1.43
C THR A 54 -8.09 -1.90 0.80
N ARG A 55 -8.68 -1.64 -0.37
CA ARG A 55 -9.49 -2.64 -1.09
C ARG A 55 -8.69 -3.91 -1.40
N TRP A 56 -7.44 -3.76 -1.84
CA TRP A 56 -6.57 -4.92 -2.10
C TRP A 56 -6.31 -5.73 -0.83
N ALA A 57 -6.00 -5.06 0.29
CA ALA A 57 -5.72 -5.73 1.56
C ALA A 57 -6.92 -6.53 2.07
N GLU A 58 -8.13 -5.97 1.97
CA GLU A 58 -9.39 -6.64 2.30
C GLU A 58 -9.57 -7.91 1.48
N THR A 59 -9.46 -7.81 0.14
CA THR A 59 -9.63 -8.98 -0.75
C THR A 59 -8.53 -10.04 -0.57
N ALA A 60 -7.27 -9.63 -0.34
CA ALA A 60 -6.18 -10.57 -0.10
C ALA A 60 -6.36 -11.33 1.22
N ALA A 61 -6.85 -10.67 2.26
CA ALA A 61 -7.16 -11.30 3.55
C ALA A 61 -8.33 -12.30 3.42
N GLU A 62 -9.37 -11.97 2.65
CA GLU A 62 -10.50 -12.86 2.37
C GLU A 62 -10.05 -14.12 1.61
N GLY A 63 -9.17 -13.98 0.61
CA GLY A 63 -8.63 -15.10 -0.16
C GLY A 63 -7.69 -16.02 0.63
N ALA A 64 -7.02 -15.51 1.67
CA ALA A 64 -6.20 -16.30 2.57
C ALA A 64 -7.02 -17.11 3.59
N ALA A 65 -8.29 -16.77 3.81
CA ALA A 65 -9.16 -17.39 4.80
C ALA A 65 -9.83 -18.71 4.35
N THR A 66 -9.45 -19.30 3.21
CA THR A 66 -9.89 -20.66 2.84
C THR A 66 -8.73 -21.55 2.40
N PRO A 67 -8.16 -22.31 3.35
CA PRO A 67 -7.78 -23.69 3.07
C PRO A 67 -8.38 -24.61 4.15
N GLY A 68 -9.42 -25.35 3.77
CA GLY A 68 -10.11 -26.33 4.62
C GLY A 68 -11.31 -26.91 3.86
N ASP A 69 -11.04 -27.72 2.84
CA ASP A 69 -11.07 -29.19 2.90
C ASP A 69 -12.47 -29.73 2.53
N GLY A 70 -12.75 -29.67 1.22
CA GLY A 70 -13.86 -30.35 0.58
C GLY A 70 -13.37 -31.61 -0.13
N GLY A 71 -12.63 -32.47 0.57
CA GLY A 71 -12.23 -33.78 0.07
C GLY A 71 -13.46 -34.59 -0.36
N GLN A 72 -13.70 -34.62 -1.68
CA GLN A 72 -14.63 -35.50 -2.38
C GLN A 72 -14.13 -36.99 -2.30
N PRO A 73 -14.95 -38.02 -2.60
CA PRO A 73 -15.54 -38.99 -1.68
C PRO A 73 -15.00 -40.44 -1.88
N ASP A 74 -15.75 -41.41 -1.34
CA ASP A 74 -15.81 -42.88 -1.62
C ASP A 74 -14.89 -43.83 -0.81
N PRO A 75 -15.23 -45.14 -0.71
CA PRO A 75 -16.52 -45.79 -0.42
C PRO A 75 -16.38 -46.94 0.64
N VAL A 76 -17.48 -47.45 1.21
CA VAL A 76 -17.62 -48.87 1.66
C VAL A 76 -19.09 -49.29 1.71
#